data_AF-A0A8T5JD27-F1
#
_entry.id   AF-A0A8T5JD27-F1
#
_cell.length_a   1.000
_cell.length_b   1.000
_cell.length_c   1.000
_cell.angle_alpha   90.00
_cell.angle_beta   90.00
_cell.angle_gamma   90.00
#
_symmetry.space_group_name_H-M   'P 1'
#
loop_
_entity.id
_entity.type
_entity.pdbx_description
1 polymer ?
#
loop_
_entity_poly.entity_id
_entity_poly.type
_entity_poly.pdbx_seq_one_letter_code
_entity_poly.pdbx_strand_id
1 'polypeptide(L)'
;MSLERVHLEVLRYLFDNLPQDESEIGEVSRKILFKSVNFKPRQIEKACKELEVRNMVRFKFGFYKNEWSSISITDDGIDYVDTLF
;
A
#
# COMPACT_ATOMS: atom_id res chain seq x y z
N MET A 1 -14.12 14.69 0.58
CA MET A 1 -12.86 14.03 0.19
C MET A 1 -13.14 12.53 0.16
N SER A 2 -13.16 11.90 -1.01
CA SER A 2 -13.56 10.48 -1.14
C SER A 2 -12.42 9.56 -0.68
N LEU A 3 -12.77 8.41 -0.10
CA LEU A 3 -11.82 7.38 0.30
C LEU A 3 -11.05 6.80 -0.91
N GLU A 4 -11.69 6.81 -2.08
CA GLU A 4 -11.13 6.42 -3.37
C GLU A 4 -9.86 7.19 -3.73
N ARG A 5 -9.80 8.50 -3.45
CA ARG A 5 -8.58 9.28 -3.68
C ARG A 5 -7.42 8.82 -2.77
N VAL A 6 -7.73 8.37 -1.56
CA VAL A 6 -6.72 7.81 -0.65
C VAL A 6 -6.23 6.45 -1.17
N HIS A 7 -7.13 5.63 -1.72
CA HIS A 7 -6.76 4.35 -2.35
C HIS A 7 -5.74 4.57 -3.48
N LEU A 8 -6.04 5.48 -4.41
CA LEU A 8 -5.17 5.75 -5.55
C LEU A 8 -3.78 6.26 -5.11
N GLU A 9 -3.73 7.16 -4.12
CA GLU A 9 -2.47 7.69 -3.61
C GLU A 9 -1.64 6.62 -2.88
N VAL A 10 -2.28 5.70 -2.16
CA VAL A 10 -1.59 4.56 -1.55
C VAL A 10 -1.04 3.63 -2.64
N LEU A 11 -1.88 3.22 -3.60
CA LEU A 11 -1.47 2.30 -4.66
C LEU A 11 -0.35 2.88 -5.52
N ARG A 12 -0.49 4.13 -5.95
CA ARG A 12 0.54 4.85 -6.70
C ARG A 12 1.85 4.92 -5.93
N TYR A 13 1.80 5.27 -4.64
CA TYR A 13 3.01 5.33 -3.84
C TYR A 13 3.71 3.96 -3.74
N LEU A 14 2.96 2.87 -3.56
CA LEU A 14 3.54 1.52 -3.52
C LEU A 14 4.12 1.11 -4.88
N PHE A 15 3.42 1.43 -5.96
CA PHE A 15 3.87 1.18 -7.34
C PHE A 15 5.17 1.93 -7.65
N ASP A 16 5.25 3.23 -7.32
CA ASP A 16 6.44 4.06 -7.51
C ASP A 16 7.65 3.59 -6.67
N ASN A 17 7.41 2.73 -5.67
CA ASN A 17 8.43 2.14 -4.80
C ASN A 17 8.65 0.64 -5.08
N LEU A 18 8.18 0.14 -6.23
CA LEU A 18 8.56 -1.19 -6.69
C LEU A 18 10.07 -1.26 -6.95
N PRO A 19 10.72 -2.35 -6.56
CA PRO A 19 12.14 -2.53 -6.81
C PRO A 19 12.38 -2.67 -8.31
N GLN A 20 13.54 -2.17 -8.77
CA GLN A 20 13.97 -2.36 -10.15
C GLN A 20 14.50 -3.77 -10.41
N ASP A 21 14.83 -4.50 -9.34
CA ASP A 21 15.29 -5.88 -9.37
C ASP A 21 14.16 -6.80 -8.87
N GLU A 22 13.78 -7.78 -9.70
CA GLU A 22 12.73 -8.76 -9.40
C GLU A 22 13.07 -9.66 -8.18
N SER A 23 14.34 -9.69 -7.75
CA SER A 23 14.78 -10.43 -6.57
C SER A 23 14.52 -9.70 -5.24
N GLU A 24 14.20 -8.40 -5.28
CA GLU A 24 13.89 -7.62 -4.09
C GLU A 24 12.39 -7.64 -3.78
N ILE A 25 12.08 -7.64 -2.48
CA ILE A 25 10.69 -7.58 -2.03
C ILE A 25 10.26 -6.11 -1.99
N GLY A 26 9.29 -5.72 -2.83
CA GLY A 26 8.70 -4.37 -2.89
C GLY A 26 7.83 -4.00 -1.69
N GLU A 27 8.40 -4.10 -0.49
CA GLU A 27 7.76 -3.79 0.77
C GLU A 27 8.06 -2.37 1.24
N VAL A 28 7.01 -1.64 1.58
CA VAL A 28 7.09 -0.32 2.21
C VAL A 28 6.73 -0.44 3.68
N SER A 29 7.56 0.11 4.56
CA SER A 29 7.22 0.14 5.99
C SER A 29 6.00 1.02 6.28
N ARG A 30 5.16 0.61 7.23
CA ARG A 30 4.00 1.40 7.70
C ARG A 30 4.35 2.83 8.05
N LYS A 31 5.48 3.02 8.74
CA LYS A 31 5.96 4.34 9.18
C LYS A 31 6.30 5.24 8.00
N ILE A 32 6.87 4.69 6.94
CA ILE A 32 7.21 5.43 5.72
C ILE A 32 5.92 5.78 4.98
N LEU A 33 5.03 4.82 4.73
CA LEU A 33 3.75 5.05 4.04
C LEU A 33 2.95 6.21 4.67
N PHE A 34 2.81 6.21 5.99
CA PHE A 34 2.02 7.22 6.71
C PHE A 34 2.64 8.62 6.68
N LYS A 35 3.94 8.72 6.38
CA LYS A 35 4.63 10.00 6.20
C LYS A 35 4.56 10.48 4.74
N SER A 36 4.55 9.54 3.79
CA SER A 36 4.60 9.85 2.36
C SER A 36 3.22 10.18 1.78
N VAL A 37 2.17 9.53 2.28
CA VAL A 37 0.80 9.74 1.81
C VAL A 37 0.15 10.88 2.59
N ASN A 38 -0.20 11.98 1.91
CA ASN A 38 -0.66 13.23 2.54
C ASN A 38 -2.14 13.18 2.99
N PHE A 39 -2.47 12.27 3.91
CA PHE A 39 -3.81 12.10 4.49
C PHE A 39 -3.74 11.81 5.99
N LYS A 40 -4.88 11.88 6.68
CA LYS A 40 -4.91 11.54 8.11
C LYS A 40 -4.58 10.05 8.28
N PRO A 41 -3.80 9.66 9.31
CA PRO A 41 -3.45 8.26 9.59
C PRO A 41 -4.63 7.29 9.58
N ARG A 42 -5.79 7.70 10.14
CA ARG A 42 -7.01 6.89 10.14
C ARG A 42 -7.59 6.63 8.74
N GLN A 43 -7.45 7.58 7.83
CA GLN A 43 -7.91 7.45 6.45
C GLN A 43 -6.99 6.52 5.66
N ILE A 44 -5.68 6.66 5.83
CA ILE A 44 -4.66 5.79 5.23
C ILE A 44 -4.87 4.36 5.71
N GLU A 45 -5.03 4.15 7.02
CA GLU A 45 -5.22 2.80 7.56
C GLU A 45 -6.52 2.15 7.06
N LYS A 46 -7.62 2.91 6.99
CA LYS A 46 -8.87 2.42 6.42
C LYS A 46 -8.71 2.06 4.95
N ALA A 47 -8.03 2.91 4.18
CA ALA A 47 -7.75 2.69 2.77
C ALA A 47 -6.92 1.43 2.54
N CYS A 48 -5.82 1.25 3.28
CA CYS A 48 -5.01 0.04 3.22
C CYS A 48 -5.82 -1.22 3.52
N LYS A 49 -6.67 -1.20 4.57
CA LYS A 49 -7.51 -2.34 4.93
C LYS A 49 -8.53 -2.68 3.84
N GLU A 50 -9.14 -1.69 3.20
CA GLU A 50 -10.06 -1.92 2.09
C GLU A 50 -9.33 -2.43 0.83
N LEU A 51 -8.12 -1.95 0.56
CA LEU A 51 -7.28 -2.45 -0.54
C LEU A 51 -6.83 -3.90 -0.31
N GLU A 52 -6.49 -4.26 0.92
CA GLU A 52 -6.11 -5.63 1.30
C GLU A 52 -7.27 -6.61 1.04
N VAL A 53 -8.49 -6.22 1.45
CA VAL A 53 -9.71 -7.03 1.20
C VAL A 53 -9.98 -7.22 -0.29
N ARG A 54 -9.56 -6.26 -1.13
CA ARG A 54 -9.67 -6.32 -2.59
C ARG A 54 -8.49 -7.02 -3.27
N ASN A 55 -7.57 -7.61 -2.51
CA ASN A 55 -6.34 -8.25 -3.00
C ASN A 55 -5.42 -7.30 -3.79
N MET A 56 -5.49 -5.98 -3.55
CA MET A 56 -4.65 -4.98 -4.25
C MET A 56 -3.32 -4.72 -3.53
N VAL A 57 -3.26 -5.03 -2.24
CA VAL A 57 -2.08 -4.89 -1.39
C VAL A 57 -2.02 -6.06 -0.43
N ARG A 58 -0.85 -6.30 0.16
CA ARG A 58 -0.63 -7.35 1.16
C ARG A 58 0.10 -6.81 2.38
N PHE A 59 -0.43 -7.09 3.56
CA PHE A 59 0.18 -6.76 4.83
C PHE A 59 1.18 -7.82 5.26
N LYS A 60 2.31 -7.34 5.77
CA LYS A 60 3.28 -8.16 6.50
C LYS A 60 3.24 -7.77 7.96
N PHE A 61 3.00 -8.76 8.80
CA PHE A 61 2.91 -8.60 10.25
C PHE A 61 4.25 -8.94 10.88
N GLY A 62 4.70 -8.09 11.82
CA GLY A 62 5.90 -8.35 12.59
C GLY A 62 5.66 -9.39 13.69
N PHE A 63 6.74 -9.99 14.19
CA PHE A 63 6.71 -11.09 15.18
C PHE A 63 5.96 -10.79 16.50
N TYR A 64 5.81 -9.52 16.89
CA TYR A 64 5.38 -9.15 18.25
C TYR A 64 4.13 -8.25 18.33
N LYS A 65 3.47 -7.94 17.21
CA LYS A 65 2.30 -7.04 17.24
C LYS A 65 1.18 -7.52 16.33
N ASN A 66 -0.06 -7.37 16.79
CA ASN A 66 -1.29 -7.49 16.00
C ASN A 66 -1.44 -6.38 14.94
N GLU A 67 -0.36 -5.66 14.64
CA GLU A 67 -0.34 -4.56 13.69
C GLU A 67 0.70 -4.88 12.61
N TRP A 68 0.35 -4.59 11.37
CA TRP A 68 1.23 -4.78 10.23
C TRP A 68 2.44 -3.82 10.31
N SER A 69 3.60 -4.33 9.93
CA SER A 69 4.89 -3.62 9.92
C SER A 69 5.20 -3.02 8.55
N SER A 70 4.83 -3.72 7.49
CA SER A 70 5.05 -3.35 6.09
C SER A 70 3.86 -3.76 5.23
N ILE A 71 3.80 -3.15 4.06
CA ILE A 71 2.79 -3.38 3.04
C ILE A 71 3.49 -3.47 1.68
N SER A 72 3.04 -4.37 0.82
CA SER A 72 3.46 -4.44 -0.58
C SER A 72 2.24 -4.34 -1.48
N ILE A 73 2.41 -3.84 -2.69
CA ILE A 73 1.39 -3.97 -3.75
C ILE A 73 1.41 -5.42 -4.26
N THR A 74 0.25 -5.91 -4.71
CA THR A 74 0.11 -7.23 -5.37
C THR A 74 0.10 -7.07 -6.88
N ASP A 75 0.20 -8.17 -7.62
CA ASP A 75 0.06 -8.18 -9.09
C ASP A 75 -1.28 -7.56 -9.54
N ASP A 76 -2.40 -7.91 -8.88
CA ASP A 76 -3.71 -7.30 -9.15
C ASP A 76 -3.70 -5.77 -8.92
N GLY A 77 -2.98 -5.32 -7.89
CA GLY A 77 -2.81 -3.90 -7.59
C GLY A 77 -1.97 -3.18 -8.63
N ILE A 78 -0.93 -3.84 -9.13
CA ILE A 78 -0.06 -3.36 -10.22
C ILE A 78 -0.88 -3.20 -11.50
N ASP A 79 -1.59 -4.24 -11.93
CA ASP A 79 -2.45 -4.23 -13.12
C ASP A 79 -3.52 -3.12 -13.02
N TYR A 80 -4.10 -2.93 -11.83
CA TYR A 80 -5.07 -1.87 -11.60
C TYR A 80 -4.47 -0.46 -11.74
N VAL A 81 -3.23 -0.24 -11.28
CA VAL A 81 -2.56 1.05 -11.45
C VAL A 81 -2.16 1.27 -12.92
N ASP A 82 -1.61 0.25 -13.58
CA ASP A 82 -1.20 0.31 -14.99
C ASP A 82 -2.38 0.55 -15.95
N THR A 83 -3.60 0.11 -15.60
CA THR A 83 -4.79 0.40 -16.42
C THR A 83 -5.34 1.81 -16.23
N LEU A 84 -4.91 2.53 -15.18
CA LEU A 84 -5.39 3.87 -14.85
C LEU A 84 -4.46 5.00 -15.34
N PHE A 85 -3.18 4.71 -15.63
CA PHE A 85 -2.15 5.70 -15.98
C PHE A 85 -1.48 5.37 -17.32
#